data_AF-A0A6L5XBF6-F1
#
_entry.id   AF-A0A6L5XBF6-F1
#
_cell.length_a   1.000
_cell.length_b   1.000
_cell.length_c   1.000
_cell.angle_alpha   90.00
_cell.angle_beta   90.00
_cell.angle_gamma   90.00
#
_symmetry.space_group_name_H-M   'P 1'
#
loop_
_entity.id
_entity.type
_entity.pdbx_description
1 polymer ?
#
loop_
_entity_poly.entity_id
_entity_poly.type
_entity_poly.pdbx_seq_one_letter_code
_entity_poly.pdbx_strand_id
1 'polypeptide(L)' 'MDHLPEHDVPMLVSAINFLLRDEEFDNLDQICYHFNLDRRQLEAKLEAAGFHYDERHNRVW' A
#
# COMPACT_ATOMS: atom_id res chain seq x y z
N MET A 1 -2.34 -11.14 -15.56
CA MET A 1 -2.84 -11.22 -14.18
C MET A 1 -2.40 -9.92 -13.54
N ASP A 2 -3.18 -8.86 -13.71
CA ASP A 2 -2.68 -7.46 -13.73
C ASP A 2 -3.52 -6.56 -12.83
N HIS A 3 -3.92 -7.04 -11.65
CA HIS A 3 -4.65 -6.20 -10.69
C HIS A 3 -4.15 -6.55 -9.29
N LEU A 4 -3.82 -5.52 -8.51
CA LEU A 4 -3.67 -5.66 -7.07
C LEU A 4 -4.92 -6.36 -6.51
N PRO A 5 -4.80 -7.28 -5.56
CA PRO A 5 -5.94 -7.88 -4.88
C PRO A 5 -6.62 -6.80 -4.01
N GLU A 6 -7.46 -5.98 -4.64
CA GLU A 6 -8.20 -4.89 -3.99
C GLU A 6 -9.23 -5.38 -2.98
N HIS A 7 -9.57 -6.67 -3.04
CA HIS A 7 -10.53 -7.35 -2.17
C HIS A 7 -9.90 -7.84 -0.86
N ASP A 8 -8.58 -8.03 -0.81
CA ASP A 8 -7.87 -8.55 0.36
C ASP A 8 -6.86 -7.52 0.86
N VAL A 9 -7.31 -6.70 1.82
CA VAL A 9 -6.45 -5.71 2.52
C VAL A 9 -5.11 -6.31 2.98
N PRO A 10 -5.03 -7.50 3.61
CA PRO A 10 -3.73 -8.07 3.99
C PRO A 10 -2.83 -8.45 2.81
N MET A 11 -3.38 -8.85 1.65
CA MET A 11 -2.56 -9.06 0.45
C MET A 11 -2.07 -7.73 -0.12
N LEU A 12 -2.92 -6.70 -0.12
CA LEU A 12 -2.55 -5.35 -0.55
C LEU A 12 -1.44 -4.76 0.34
N VAL A 13 -1.54 -4.90 1.66
CA VAL A 13 -0.49 -4.54 2.63
C VAL A 13 0.82 -5.27 2.32
N SER A 14 0.74 -6.57 2.00
CA SER A 14 1.93 -7.36 1.66
C SER A 14 2.55 -6.92 0.34
N ALA A 15 1.75 -6.61 -0.68
CA ALA A 15 2.21 -6.08 -1.95
C ALA A 15 2.88 -4.71 -1.77
N ILE A 16 2.25 -3.79 -1.03
CA ILE A 16 2.83 -2.48 -0.69
C ILE A 16 4.17 -2.65 0.04
N ASN A 17 4.22 -3.51 1.06
CA ASN A 17 5.47 -3.79 1.76
C ASN A 17 6.54 -4.42 0.85
N PHE A 18 6.15 -5.24 -0.11
CA PHE A 18 7.09 -5.83 -1.07
C PHE A 18 7.66 -4.76 -2.00
N LEU A 19 6.81 -3.89 -2.53
CA LEU A 19 7.17 -2.77 -3.40
C LEU A 19 8.07 -1.73 -2.72
N LEU A 20 7.73 -1.36 -1.46
CA LEU A 20 8.55 -0.44 -0.66
C LEU A 20 9.89 -1.08 -0.26
N ARG A 21 9.91 -2.40 -0.02
CA ARG A 21 11.13 -3.14 0.31
C ARG A 21 12.09 -3.28 -0.87
N ASP A 22 11.56 -3.40 -2.08
CA ASP A 22 12.38 -3.51 -3.30
C ASP A 22 12.99 -2.16 -3.71
N GLU A 23 12.76 -1.09 -2.93
CA GLU A 23 13.18 0.29 -3.20
C GLU A 23 12.69 0.82 -4.57
N GLU A 24 11.72 0.13 -5.19
CA GLU A 24 11.12 0.51 -6.48
C GLU A 24 10.25 1.77 -6.31
N PHE A 25 9.74 1.99 -5.10
CA PHE A 25 8.95 3.16 -4.71
C PHE A 25 9.44 3.73 -3.39
N ASP A 26 9.67 5.05 -3.36
CA ASP A 26 10.16 5.74 -2.16
C ASP A 26 9.03 5.95 -1.13
N ASN A 27 7.78 6.03 -1.60
CA ASN A 27 6.61 6.33 -0.78
C ASN A 27 5.35 5.62 -1.27
N LEU A 28 4.39 5.44 -0.34
CA LEU A 28 3.04 4.97 -0.64
C LEU A 28 2.35 5.80 -1.74
N ASP A 29 2.64 7.10 -1.79
CA ASP A 29 2.06 8.02 -2.78
C ASP A 29 2.42 7.64 -4.23
N GLN A 30 3.67 7.22 -4.46
CA GLN A 30 4.08 6.77 -5.80
C GLN A 30 3.42 5.45 -6.19
N ILE A 31 3.25 4.54 -5.23
CA ILE A 31 2.51 3.29 -5.43
C ILE A 31 1.06 3.63 -5.77
N CYS A 32 0.43 4.49 -4.98
CA CYS A 32 -0.93 4.98 -5.26
C CYS A 32 -1.04 5.59 -6.65
N TYR A 33 -0.09 6.44 -7.06
CA TYR A 33 -0.08 7.05 -8.38
C TYR A 33 0.10 6.03 -9.50
N HIS A 34 1.02 5.08 -9.33
CA HIS A 34 1.33 4.04 -10.31
C HIS A 34 0.14 3.09 -10.54
N PHE A 35 -0.49 2.64 -9.46
CA PHE A 35 -1.65 1.76 -9.51
C PHE A 35 -2.98 2.50 -9.66
N ASN A 36 -2.94 3.83 -9.81
CA ASN A 36 -4.10 4.70 -9.93
C ASN A 36 -5.09 4.54 -8.77
N LEU A 37 -4.56 4.35 -7.56
CA LEU A 37 -5.27 4.23 -6.30
C LEU A 37 -5.29 5.58 -5.57
N ASP A 38 -6.44 5.94 -5.02
CA ASP A 38 -6.54 7.06 -4.10
C ASP A 38 -5.88 6.72 -2.77
N ARG A 39 -4.85 7.49 -2.38
CA ARG A 39 -4.21 7.40 -1.07
C ARG A 39 -5.22 7.41 0.08
N ARG A 40 -6.23 8.28 -0.01
CA ARG A 40 -7.27 8.42 1.02
C ARG A 40 -8.16 7.18 1.14
N GLN A 41 -8.46 6.53 0.01
CA GLN A 41 -9.22 5.28 0.01
C GLN A 41 -8.36 4.12 0.52
N LEU A 42 -7.07 4.12 0.18
CA LEU A 42 -6.10 3.15 0.66
C LEU A 42 -5.93 3.24 2.18
N GLU A 43 -5.68 4.43 2.71
CA GLU A 43 -5.58 4.71 4.14
C GLU A 43 -6.87 4.29 4.86
N ALA A 44 -8.05 4.62 4.32
CA ALA A 44 -9.32 4.17 4.90
C ALA A 44 -9.47 2.63 4.92
N LYS A 45 -9.03 1.93 3.86
CA LYS A 45 -9.03 0.46 3.81
C LYS A 45 -8.04 -0.14 4.82
N LEU A 46 -6.85 0.45 4.92
CA LEU A 46 -5.81 0.05 5.87
C LEU A 46 -6.32 0.22 7.30
N GLU A 47 -6.81 1.42 7.66
CA GLU A 47 -7.37 1.71 8.97
C GLU A 47 -8.56 0.81 9.32
N ALA A 48 -9.45 0.53 8.35
CA ALA A 48 -10.58 -0.39 8.56
C ALA A 48 -10.14 -1.82 8.90
N ALA A 49 -8.96 -2.23 8.45
CA ALA A 49 -8.35 -3.51 8.77
C ALA A 49 -7.34 -3.45 9.93
N GLY A 50 -7.12 -2.26 10.51
CA GLY A 50 -6.20 -2.02 11.63
C GLY A 50 -4.74 -1.83 11.21
N PHE A 51 -4.48 -1.57 9.93
CA PHE A 51 -3.15 -1.31 9.39
C PHE A 51 -2.87 0.19 9.28
N HIS A 52 -1.62 0.59 9.48
CA HIS A 52 -1.16 1.98 9.33
C HIS A 52 0.14 2.06 8.52
N TYR A 53 0.19 3.01 7.58
CA TYR A 53 1.42 3.30 6.85
C TYR A 53 2.39 4.13 7.71
N ASP A 54 3.62 3.65 7.86
CA ASP A 54 4.72 4.35 8.51
C ASP A 54 5.71 4.83 7.44
N GLU A 55 5.68 6.14 7.20
CA GLU A 55 6.56 6.84 6.26
C GLU A 55 8.04 6.85 6.69
N ARG A 56 8.34 6.67 7.98
CA ARG A 56 9.73 6.68 8.47
C ARG A 56 10.44 5.38 8.17
N HIS A 57 9.70 4.28 8.21
CA HIS A 57 10.20 2.94 7.94
C HIS A 57 9.81 2.45 6.54
N ASN A 58 9.13 3.27 5.73
CA ASN A 58 8.59 2.91 4.42
C ASN A 58 7.89 1.55 4.45
N ARG A 59 6.97 1.38 5.40
CA ARG A 59 6.27 0.11 5.56
C ARG A 59 4.88 0.29 6.14
N VAL A 60 4.01 -0.66 5.83
CA VAL A 60 2.67 -0.72 6.43
C VAL A 60 2.69 -1.73 7.57
N TRP A 61 2.23 -1.30 8.75
CA TRP A 61 2.11 -2.07 9.99
C TRP A 61 0.70 -2.59 10.19
#